data_AF-A0A9E5V6V4-F1
#
_entry.id   AF-A0A9E5V6V4-F1
#
_cell.length_a   1.000
_cell.length_b   1.000
_cell.length_c   1.000
_cell.angle_alpha   90.00
_cell.angle_beta   90.00
_cell.angle_gamma   90.00
#
_symmetry.space_group_name_H-M   'P 1'
#
loop_
_entity.id
_entity.type
_entity.pdbx_description
1 polymer ?
#
loop_
_entity_poly.entity_id
_entity_poly.type
_entity_poly.pdbx_seq_one_letter_code
_entity_poly.pdbx_strand_id
1 'polypeptide(L)' 'WETIASAGFDGTVRLWNLNLDDLLARGCNWLSDYLRTNPRVREEDRRICEGEEQGRNGVLGWVTGVWERMRDEG' A
#
# COMPACT_ATOMS: atom_id res chain seq x y z
N TRP A 1 8.27 -7.10 18.46
CA TRP A 1 7.07 -7.95 18.56
C TRP A 1 6.01 -7.36 17.65
N GLU A 2 5.55 -8.10 16.63
CA GLU A 2 4.63 -7.60 15.59
C GLU A 2 3.32 -8.41 15.51
N THR A 3 3.11 -9.33 16.45
CA THR A 3 1.92 -10.19 16.49
C THR A 3 1.16 -9.99 17.80
N ILE A 4 -0.14 -9.73 17.70
CA ILE A 4 -1.05 -9.70 18.85
C ILE A 4 -1.92 -10.96 18.83
N ALA A 5 -2.13 -11.56 20.00
CA ALA A 5 -3.10 -12.63 20.18
C ALA A 5 -4.32 -12.11 20.95
N SER A 6 -5.52 -12.45 20.48
CA SER A 6 -6.78 -12.18 21.19
C SER A 6 -7.61 -13.45 21.27
N ALA A 7 -8.31 -13.68 22.38
CA ALA A 7 -9.23 -14.80 22.56
C ALA A 7 -10.69 -14.32 22.64
N GLY A 8 -11.62 -15.09 22.09
CA GLY A 8 -13.05 -14.77 22.06
C GLY A 8 -13.92 -15.79 22.81
N PHE A 9 -15.15 -15.39 23.16
CA PHE A 9 -16.16 -16.30 23.73
C PHE A 9 -16.62 -17.39 22.74
N ASP A 10 -16.32 -17.23 21.45
CA ASP A 10 -16.51 -18.25 20.42
C ASP A 10 -15.50 -19.41 20.52
N GLY A 11 -14.62 -19.39 21.55
CA GLY A 11 -13.60 -20.40 21.76
C GLY A 11 -12.41 -20.27 20.81
N THR A 12 -12.32 -19.18 20.04
CA THR A 12 -11.24 -18.98 19.07
C THR A 12 -10.12 -18.11 19.64
N VAL A 13 -8.88 -18.43 19.24
CA VAL A 13 -7.73 -17.54 19.39
C VAL A 13 -7.40 -16.97 18.01
N ARG A 14 -7.35 -15.65 17.92
CA ARG A 14 -6.99 -14.93 16.70
C ARG A 14 -5.58 -14.38 16.85
N LEU A 15 -4.76 -14.62 15.83
CA LEU A 15 -3.43 -14.05 15.71
C LEU A 15 -3.48 -12.94 14.66
N TRP A 16 -3.05 -11.75 15.06
CA TRP A 16 -3.03 -10.56 14.23
C TRP A 16 -1.58 -10.25 13.85
N ASN A 17 -1.25 -10.32 12.56
CA ASN A 17 -0.01 -9.75 12.06
C ASN A 17 -0.18 -8.23 11.92
N LEU A 18 0.49 -7.49 12.80
CA LEU A 18 0.49 -6.04 12.86
C LEU A 18 1.80 -5.43 12.37
N ASN A 19 2.51 -6.14 11.48
CA ASN A 19 3.57 -5.52 10.71
C ASN A 19 3.02 -4.25 10.04
N LEU A 20 3.63 -3.11 10.38
CA LEU A 20 3.09 -1.80 10.02
C LEU A 20 3.12 -1.59 8.50
N ASP A 21 4.20 -2.00 7.84
CA ASP A 21 4.37 -1.86 6.40
C ASP A 21 3.31 -2.68 5.65
N ASP A 22 3.05 -3.92 6.09
CA ASP A 22 1.97 -4.74 5.53
C ASP A 22 0.57 -4.13 5.76
N LEU A 23 0.36 -3.48 6.91
CA LEU A 23 -0.92 -2.82 7.23
C LEU A 23 -1.14 -1.58 6.38
N LEU A 24 -0.10 -0.75 6.21
CA LEU A 24 -0.18 0.46 5.38
C LEU A 24 -0.41 0.07 3.91
N ALA A 25 0.33 -0.91 3.38
CA ALA A 25 0.13 -1.41 2.02
C ALA A 25 -1.30 -1.92 1.76
N ARG A 26 -1.86 -2.67 2.71
CA ARG A 26 -3.26 -3.15 2.61
C ARG A 26 -4.25 -1.98 2.71
N GLY A 27 -4.02 -1.05 3.62
CA GLY A 27 -4.84 0.16 3.77
C GLY A 27 -4.85 1.01 2.50
N CYS A 28 -3.67 1.22 1.90
CA CYS A 28 -3.54 1.97 0.65
C CYS A 28 -4.18 1.28 -0.54
N ASN A 29 -4.08 -0.06 -0.64
CA ASN A 29 -4.84 -0.82 -1.64
C ASN A 29 -6.35 -0.65 -1.49
N TRP A 30 -6.87 -0.64 -0.26
CA TRP A 30 -8.30 -0.42 0.00
C TRP A 30 -8.75 1.01 -0.32
N LEU A 31 -7.92 2.00 0.01
CA LEU A 31 -8.26 3.42 -0.10
C LEU A 31 -7.97 4.02 -1.49
N SER A 32 -7.21 3.33 -2.35
CA SER A 32 -6.72 3.86 -3.62
C SER A 32 -7.83 4.48 -4.49
N ASP A 33 -8.91 3.73 -4.74
CA ASP A 33 -10.02 4.21 -5.57
C ASP A 33 -10.77 5.38 -4.93
N TYR A 34 -10.93 5.36 -3.61
CA TYR A 34 -11.58 6.44 -2.87
C TYR A 34 -10.79 7.74 -2.98
N LEU A 35 -9.48 7.70 -2.74
CA LEU A 35 -8.59 8.87 -2.82
C LEU A 35 -8.54 9.45 -4.24
N ARG A 36 -8.60 8.58 -5.26
CA ARG A 36 -8.53 9.00 -6.67
C ARG A 36 -9.84 9.56 -7.21
N THR A 37 -10.99 9.02 -6.81
CA THR A 37 -12.27 9.31 -7.49
C THR A 37 -13.19 10.23 -6.71
N ASN A 38 -13.05 10.30 -5.38
CA ASN A 38 -13.95 11.11 -4.58
C ASN A 38 -13.68 12.62 -4.80
N PRO A 39 -14.68 13.41 -5.24
CA PRO A 39 -14.51 14.84 -5.48
C PRO A 39 -14.34 15.66 -4.20
N ARG A 40 -14.59 15.09 -3.02
CA ARG A 40 -14.46 15.77 -1.73
C ARG A 40 -13.07 15.62 -1.09
N VAL A 41 -12.22 14.76 -1.64
CA VAL A 41 -10.83 14.60 -1.18
C VAL A 41 -10.05 15.82 -1.65
N ARG A 42 -9.26 16.40 -0.74
CA ARG A 42 -8.39 17.55 -1.07
C ARG A 42 -7.28 17.08 -1.99
N GLU A 43 -6.80 17.97 -2.87
CA GLU A 43 -5.80 17.58 -3.87
C GLU A 43 -4.49 17.11 -3.22
N GLU A 44 -4.12 17.72 -2.08
CA GLU A 44 -2.96 17.29 -1.29
C GLU A 44 -3.08 15.85 -0.75
N ASP A 45 -4.30 15.38 -0.47
CA ASP A 45 -4.56 14.09 0.16
C ASP A 45 -4.65 12.94 -0.85
N ARG A 46 -4.83 13.25 -2.15
CA ARG A 46 -4.94 12.23 -3.20
C ARG A 46 -3.70 11.34 -3.30
N ARG A 47 -2.56 11.86 -2.88
CA ARG A 47 -1.24 11.26 -3.02
C ARG A 47 -0.71 10.58 -1.76
N ILE A 48 -1.53 10.47 -0.71
CA ILE A 48 -1.15 9.84 0.57
C ILE A 48 -0.57 8.42 0.36
N CYS A 49 -1.03 7.71 -0.66
CA CYS A 49 -0.61 6.34 -0.98
C CYS A 49 0.41 6.24 -2.13
N GLU A 50 0.91 7.35 -2.66
CA GLU A 50 1.87 7.36 -3.78
C GLU A 50 3.33 7.13 -3.36
N GLY A 51 3.59 6.94 -2.06
CA GLY A 51 4.92 6.67 -1.51
C GLY A 51 5.21 5.20 -1.20
N GLU A 52 4.23 4.31 -1.37
CA GLU A 52 4.41 2.88 -1.12
C GLU A 52 4.73 2.17 -2.43
N GLU A 53 5.99 2.28 -2.84
CA GLU A 53 6.52 1.37 -3.84
C GLU A 53 6.49 -0.06 -3.30
N GLN A 54 5.38 -0.74 -3.59
CA GLN A 54 5.37 -2.08 -4.15
C GLN A 54 5.76 -3.24 -3.24
N GLY A 55 4.72 -3.94 -2.77
CA GLY A 55 4.78 -5.38 -2.53
C GLY A 55 5.01 -6.25 -3.78
N ARG A 56 5.23 -5.66 -4.97
CA ARG A 56 5.66 -6.33 -6.22
C ARG A 56 6.45 -5.33 -7.08
N ASN A 57 7.78 -5.33 -6.97
CA ASN A 57 8.77 -4.60 -7.81
C ASN A 57 9.33 -3.25 -7.30
N GLY A 58 9.91 -3.22 -6.09
CA GLY A 58 10.99 -2.24 -5.82
C GLY A 58 12.14 -2.33 -6.84
N VAL A 59 13.09 -1.37 -6.88
CA VAL A 59 14.29 -1.23 -7.75
C VAL A 59 14.18 -1.69 -9.21
N LEU A 60 13.87 -2.96 -9.49
CA LEU A 60 13.47 -3.46 -10.80
C LEU A 60 12.36 -2.62 -11.42
N GLY A 61 11.31 -2.25 -10.67
CA GLY A 61 10.23 -1.38 -11.17
C GLY A 61 10.74 0.00 -11.59
N TRP A 62 11.57 0.62 -10.75
CA TRP A 62 12.24 1.89 -11.03
C TRP A 62 13.17 1.81 -12.25
N VAL A 63 13.98 0.75 -12.34
CA VAL A 63 14.87 0.49 -13.47
C VAL A 63 14.09 0.28 -14.77
N THR A 64 12.98 -0.46 -14.76
CA THR A 64 12.10 -0.60 -15.94
C THR A 64 11.50 0.74 -16.36
N GLY A 65 11.03 1.55 -15.41
CA GLY A 65 10.47 2.87 -15.72
C GLY A 65 11.50 3.87 -16.26
N VAL A 66 12.75 3.80 -15.80
CA VAL A 66 13.85 4.59 -16.37
C VAL A 66 14.20 4.12 -17.79
N TRP A 67 14.25 2.81 -18.02
CA TRP A 67 14.52 2.24 -19.35
C TRP A 67 13.46 2.60 -20.39
N GLU A 68 12.18 2.61 -20.02
CA GLU A 68 11.08 3.03 -20.90
C GLU A 68 11.18 4.51 -21.26
N ARG A 69 11.49 5.38 -20.28
CA ARG A 69 11.70 6.82 -20.53
C ARG A 69 12.83 7.07 -21.52
N MET A 70 13.93 6.33 -21.44
CA MET A 70 15.05 6.45 -22.38
C MET A 70 14.74 5.89 -23.78
N ARG A 71 13.78 4.97 -23.90
CA ARG A 71 13.37 4.41 -25.20
C ARG A 71 12.53 5.39 -26.01
N ASP A 72 11.74 6.23 -25.34
CA ASP A 72 10.87 7.22 -25.98
C ASP A 72 11.60 8.54 -26.32
N GLU A 73 12.86 8.68 -25.93
CA GLU A 73 13.75 9.80 -26.27
C GLU A 73 14.54 9.57 -27.58
N GLY A 74 14.16 8.54 -28.37
CA GLY A 74 14.75 8.17 -29.67
C GLY A 74 13.90 8.57 -30.87
#